data_AF-U2YTE6-F1
#
_entry.id   AF-U2YTE6-F1
#
_cell.length_a   1.000
_cell.length_b   1.000
_cell.length_c   1.000
_cell.angle_alpha   90.00
_cell.angle_beta   90.00
_cell.angle_gamma   90.00
#
_symmetry.space_group_name_H-M   'P 1'
#
loop_
_entity.id
_entity.type
_entity.pdbx_description
1 polymer ?
#
loop_
_entity_poly.entity_id
_entity_poly.type
_entity_poly.pdbx_seq_one_letter_code
_entity_poly.pdbx_strand_id
1 'polypeptide(L)' 'MGRSMVASRALLTWFELMVVGIVGGTVGSVLGGPLRYLLYLAVALASVGVLFYNVDAHVTARLDAAGDP' A
#
# COMPACT_ATOMS: atom_id res chain seq x y z
N MET A 1 9.65 -4.33 20.17
CA MET A 1 9.01 -5.45 19.45
C MET A 1 7.74 -5.07 18.66
N GLY A 2 7.40 -3.77 18.44
CA GLY A 2 6.04 -3.38 18.00
C GLY A 2 5.87 -2.58 16.68
N ARG A 3 6.95 -2.06 16.05
CA ARG A 3 6.83 -1.19 14.84
C ARG A 3 6.91 -1.97 13.53
N SER A 4 7.68 -3.06 13.48
CA SER A 4 7.77 -3.96 12.33
C SER A 4 6.46 -4.70 12.05
N MET A 5 5.68 -5.03 13.08
CA MET A 5 4.39 -5.70 12.91
C MET A 5 3.35 -4.80 12.24
N VAL A 6 3.34 -3.49 12.53
CA VAL A 6 2.37 -2.56 11.91
C VAL A 6 2.72 -2.32 10.45
N ALA A 7 4.01 -2.12 10.13
CA ALA A 7 4.46 -1.99 8.74
C ALA A 7 4.24 -3.27 7.94
N SER A 8 4.51 -4.43 8.52
CA SER A 8 4.23 -5.72 7.88
C SER A 8 2.75 -5.93 7.61
N ARG A 9 1.86 -5.48 8.52
CA ARG A 9 0.41 -5.57 8.32
C ARG A 9 -0.08 -4.60 7.26
N ALA A 10 0.42 -3.37 7.23
CA ALA A 10 0.08 -2.40 6.19
C ALA A 10 0.51 -2.89 4.80
N LEU A 11 1.73 -3.45 4.69
CA LEU A 11 2.23 -4.09 3.46
C LEU A 11 1.41 -5.31 3.06
N LEU A 12 0.98 -6.13 4.02
CA LEU A 12 0.16 -7.30 3.77
C LEU A 12 -1.24 -6.91 3.29
N THR A 13 -1.89 -5.95 3.95
CA THR A 13 -3.20 -5.45 3.53
C THR A 13 -3.13 -4.79 2.15
N TRP A 14 -2.07 -4.03 1.87
CA TRP A 14 -1.83 -3.51 0.53
C TRP A 14 -1.68 -4.64 -0.51
N PHE A 15 -0.92 -5.69 -0.18
CA PHE A 15 -0.75 -6.85 -1.03
C PHE A 15 -2.08 -7.61 -1.26
N GLU A 16 -2.90 -7.79 -0.22
CA GLU A 16 -4.24 -8.38 -0.32
C GLU A 16 -5.14 -7.55 -1.24
N LEU A 17 -5.13 -6.22 -1.11
CA LEU A 17 -5.91 -5.33 -1.99
C LEU A 17 -5.39 -5.35 -3.43
N MET A 18 -4.09 -5.48 -3.65
CA MET A 18 -3.49 -5.67 -4.98
C MET A 18 -3.94 -6.99 -5.60
N VAL A 19 -3.88 -8.10 -4.85
CA VAL A 19 -4.36 -9.41 -5.32
C VAL A 19 -5.85 -9.36 -5.63
N VAL A 20 -6.68 -8.77 -4.75
CA VAL A 20 -8.13 -8.60 -4.99
C VAL A 20 -8.38 -7.71 -6.22
N GLY A 21 -7.62 -6.64 -6.40
CA GLY A 21 -7.69 -5.78 -7.58
C GLY A 21 -7.30 -6.50 -8.87
N ILE A 22 -6.23 -7.29 -8.86
CA ILE A 22 -5.79 -8.08 -10.03
C ILE A 22 -6.81 -9.17 -10.36
N VAL A 23 -7.34 -9.86 -9.35
CA VAL A 23 -8.40 -10.86 -9.55
C VAL A 23 -9.68 -10.21 -10.07
N GLY A 24 -10.11 -9.09 -9.48
CA GLY A 24 -11.26 -8.33 -9.96
C GLY A 24 -11.04 -7.74 -11.36
N GLY A 25 -9.80 -7.39 -11.70
CA GLY A 25 -9.41 -6.86 -12.99
C GLY A 25 -9.24 -7.87 -14.08
N THR A 26 -8.79 -9.07 -13.77
CA THR A 26 -8.80 -10.20 -14.70
C THR A 26 -10.23 -10.63 -14.99
N VAL A 27 -11.09 -10.70 -13.96
CA VAL A 27 -12.55 -10.89 -14.13
C VAL A 27 -13.17 -9.75 -14.95
N GLY A 28 -12.78 -8.50 -14.69
CA GLY A 28 -13.24 -7.33 -15.44
C GLY A 28 -12.69 -7.24 -16.88
N SER A 29 -11.51 -7.81 -17.16
CA SER A 29 -10.90 -7.82 -18.49
C SER A 29 -11.62 -8.75 -19.47
N VAL A 30 -12.28 -9.79 -18.93
CA VAL A 30 -13.21 -10.63 -19.69
C VAL A 30 -14.48 -9.85 -20.10
N LEU A 31 -14.79 -8.74 -19.41
CA LEU A 31 -15.98 -7.92 -19.67
C LEU A 31 -15.69 -6.62 -20.45
N GLY A 32 -14.44 -6.19 -20.54
CA GLY A 32 -14.01 -5.01 -21.30
C GLY A 32 -14.45 -3.65 -20.73
N GLY A 33 -13.69 -2.58 -21.00
CA GLY A 33 -14.14 -1.19 -20.80
C GLY A 33 -13.53 -0.39 -19.63
N PRO A 34 -14.24 0.66 -19.15
CA PRO A 34 -13.77 1.70 -18.20
C PRO A 34 -13.18 1.19 -16.87
N LEU A 35 -13.55 -0.03 -16.47
CA LEU A 35 -13.11 -0.65 -15.22
C LEU A 35 -11.59 -0.80 -15.10
N ARG A 36 -10.89 -0.98 -16.23
CA ARG A 36 -9.42 -1.09 -16.26
C ARG A 36 -8.72 0.14 -15.69
N TYR A 37 -9.26 1.34 -15.94
CA TYR A 37 -8.66 2.58 -15.44
C TYR A 37 -8.85 2.75 -13.94
N LEU A 38 -10.00 2.35 -13.41
CA LEU A 38 -10.29 2.38 -11.97
C LEU A 38 -9.37 1.44 -11.19
N LEU A 39 -9.09 0.26 -11.74
CA LEU A 39 -8.14 -0.69 -11.17
C LEU A 39 -6.72 -0.15 -11.17
N TYR A 40 -6.27 0.41 -12.29
CA TYR A 40 -4.96 1.03 -12.38
C TYR A 40 -4.81 2.20 -11.38
N LEU A 41 -5.85 3.02 -11.26
CA LEU A 41 -5.91 4.12 -10.29
C LEU A 41 -5.84 3.61 -8.84
N ALA A 42 -6.59 2.54 -8.51
CA ALA A 42 -6.57 1.95 -7.18
C ALA A 42 -5.17 1.44 -6.81
N VAL A 43 -4.50 0.75 -7.74
CA VAL A 43 -3.12 0.27 -7.57
C VAL A 43 -2.13 1.42 -7.38
N ALA A 44 -2.26 2.48 -8.18
CA ALA A 44 -1.41 3.66 -8.07
C ALA A 44 -1.59 4.37 -6.71
N LEU A 45 -2.83 4.62 -6.29
CA LEU A 45 -3.14 5.24 -4.99
C LEU A 45 -2.65 4.38 -3.83
N ALA A 46 -2.83 3.07 -3.92
CA ALA A 46 -2.35 2.15 -2.90
C ALA A 46 -0.81 2.19 -2.79
N SER A 47 -0.10 2.20 -3.94
CA SER A 47 1.36 2.30 -3.97
C SER A 47 1.87 3.61 -3.35
N VAL A 48 1.22 4.73 -3.67
CA VAL A 48 1.53 6.04 -3.08
C VAL A 48 1.25 6.05 -1.57
N GLY A 49 0.15 5.44 -1.12
CA GLY A 49 -0.17 5.32 0.30
C GLY A 49 0.87 4.54 1.09
N VAL A 50 1.35 3.41 0.55
CA VAL A 50 2.44 2.63 1.16
C VAL A 50 3.73 3.43 1.21
N LEU A 51 4.07 4.15 0.13
CA LEU A 51 5.26 5.00 0.10
C LEU A 51 5.20 6.05 1.21
N PHE A 52 4.09 6.78 1.33
CA PHE A 52 3.94 7.80 2.37
C PHE A 52 4.00 7.20 3.78
N TYR A 53 3.35 6.06 4.02
CA TYR A 53 3.44 5.37 5.30
C TYR A 53 4.88 4.99 5.67
N ASN A 54 5.65 4.46 4.71
CA ASN A 54 7.04 4.08 4.95
C ASN A 54 7.93 5.30 5.20
N VAL A 55 7.72 6.40 4.46
CA VAL A 55 8.45 7.65 4.65
C VAL A 55 8.16 8.23 6.02
N ASP A 56 6.88 8.32 6.42
CA ASP A 56 6.46 8.81 7.73
C ASP A 56 7.10 7.98 8.86
N ALA A 57 6.98 6.66 8.78
CA ALA A 57 7.58 5.76 9.76
C ALA A 57 9.11 5.92 9.86
N HIS A 58 9.80 6.12 8.72
CA HIS A 58 11.24 6.33 8.71
C HIS A 58 11.63 7.68 9.30
N VAL A 59 10.87 8.73 9.00
CA VAL A 59 11.08 10.08 9.56
C VAL A 59 10.84 10.06 11.06
N THR A 60 9.73 9.51 11.55
CA THR A 60 9.45 9.40 12.99
C THR A 60 10.55 8.61 13.70
N ALA A 61 11.01 7.50 13.13
CA ALA A 61 12.11 6.72 13.72
C ALA A 61 13.42 7.53 13.81
N ARG A 62 13.72 8.38 12.82
CA ARG A 62 14.89 9.27 12.89
C ARG A 62 14.73 10.37 13.92
N LEU A 63 13.53 10.95 14.03
CA LEU A 63 13.26 11.99 15.03
C LEU A 63 13.36 11.44 16.46
N ASP A 64 12.81 10.23 16.69
CA ASP A 64 12.94 9.53 17.97
C ASP A 64 14.42 9.29 18.33
N ALA A 65 15.22 8.82 17.36
CA ALA A 65 16.65 8.58 17.56
C ALA A 65 17.47 9.86 17.77
N ALA A 66 17.04 10.99 17.21
CA ALA A 66 17.70 12.29 17.38
C ALA A 66 17.29 13.00 18.69
N GLY A 67 16.16 12.61 19.28
CA GLY A 67 15.65 13.13 20.56
C GLY A 67 16.10 12.34 21.79
N ASP A 68 16.82 11.23 21.61
CA ASP A 68 17.43 10.43 22.67
C ASP A 68 18.85 10.98 22.94
N PRO A 69 19.12 11.62 24.10
CA PRO A 69 20.41 12.26 24.41
C PRO A 69 21.56 11.28 24.68
#